data_AF-A0A7W8CBD7-F1
#
_entry.id   AF-A0A7W8CBD7-F1
#
_cell.length_a   1.000
_cell.length_b   1.000
_cell.length_c   1.000
_cell.angle_alpha   90.00
_cell.angle_beta   90.00
_cell.angle_gamma   90.00
#
_symmetry.space_group_name_H-M   'P 1'
#
loop_
_entity.id
_entity.type
_entity.pdbx_description
1 polymer ?
#
loop_
_entity_poly.entity_id
_entity_poly.type
_entity_poly.pdbx_seq_one_letter_code
_entity_poly.pdbx_strand_id
1 'polypeptide(L)'
;MPELLGAGGWPAEVVLRGVPAAGLPRAARGRVMHVAFVCTYNRARSVMAATMFEQGLRERGLHKVIRVTSAGTSRCAGEPADTRARRVLLDHGYPDPVTHRATQFDDEHLAADLVVVMTGQHSWDLQKRGVDPARVRLLRSFDPRSTGHVDVGNPCFGADFDRAFGSIEAAMSGLLDWFGRPPRAPQSAVTYGWRFWIARPGEDVLRSPYYGLGEVPPWPTRRMRATCRRHPDHVAPVRGCHCGVYANHTARVACAQADLFPRIVQKWGPFAEPGFRAADWIRLVGRCSLEGAEVRQLPNEQRTDFVGTRLVRQVTPDEICATSAKILELYIVWPDSARPGARDLAEKVRDRYQVPVHCRGD
;
A
#
# COMPACT_ATOMS: atom_id res chain seq x y z
N MET A 1 33.29 -11.08 11.26
CA MET A 1 32.10 -11.12 10.36
C MET A 1 31.08 -12.02 11.02
N PRO A 2 29.85 -11.56 11.36
CA PRO A 2 29.10 -10.42 10.84
C PRO A 2 28.75 -9.36 11.92
N GLU A 3 29.10 -8.10 11.67
CA GLU A 3 28.60 -6.90 12.34
C GLU A 3 28.48 -5.83 11.25
N LEU A 4 27.26 -5.38 10.95
CA LEU A 4 26.93 -4.12 10.25
C LEU A 4 25.41 -4.01 10.04
N LEU A 5 24.64 -4.06 11.13
CA LEU A 5 23.27 -3.54 11.21
C LEU A 5 23.07 -3.03 12.65
N GLY A 6 23.49 -1.79 12.91
CA GLY A 6 23.35 -1.18 14.23
C GLY A 6 23.20 0.34 14.14
N ALA A 7 22.12 0.82 14.76
CA ALA A 7 21.89 2.16 15.28
C ALA A 7 21.67 3.32 14.27
N GLY A 8 20.39 3.65 14.09
CA GLY A 8 19.90 4.86 13.44
C GLY A 8 18.37 4.87 13.38
N GLY A 9 17.73 4.52 14.51
CA GLY A 9 16.28 4.46 14.64
C GLY A 9 15.65 5.85 14.56
N TRP A 10 14.56 5.97 13.82
CA TRP A 10 13.73 7.18 13.80
C TRP A 10 12.97 7.28 15.13
N PRO A 11 12.77 8.49 15.68
CA PRO A 11 12.07 8.66 16.96
C PRO A 11 10.62 8.17 16.87
N ALA A 12 10.22 7.41 17.90
CA ALA A 12 8.97 6.66 17.98
C ALA A 12 7.75 7.48 18.48
N GLU A 13 7.77 8.81 18.41
CA GLU A 13 6.68 9.65 18.92
C GLU A 13 6.03 10.51 17.84
N VAL A 14 5.09 9.91 17.10
CA VAL A 14 3.92 10.63 16.57
C VAL A 14 2.69 9.79 16.94
N VAL A 15 2.28 9.95 18.20
CA VAL A 15 1.01 9.43 18.72
C VAL A 15 -0.11 10.25 18.06
N LEU A 16 -0.83 9.64 17.12
CA LEU A 16 -2.03 10.25 16.53
C LEU A 16 -3.14 10.31 17.59
N ARG A 17 -3.51 11.53 17.96
CA ARG A 17 -4.73 11.84 18.70
C ARG A 17 -5.96 11.37 17.90
N GLY A 18 -6.95 10.87 18.62
CA GLY A 18 -8.09 10.11 18.12
C GLY A 18 -8.90 10.77 17.00
N VAL A 19 -9.32 9.92 16.07
CA VAL A 19 -10.35 10.20 15.06
C VAL A 19 -11.69 9.69 15.61
N PRO A 20 -12.80 10.46 15.51
CA PRO A 20 -14.10 9.99 15.97
C PRO A 20 -14.62 8.84 15.10
N ALA A 21 -15.25 7.86 15.74
CA ALA A 21 -15.89 6.74 15.08
C ALA A 21 -17.13 7.19 14.29
N ALA A 22 -17.03 7.24 12.97
CA ALA A 22 -18.17 7.36 12.07
C ALA A 22 -18.04 6.32 10.95
N GLY A 23 -18.97 5.36 10.91
CA GLY A 23 -19.08 4.41 9.80
C GLY A 23 -19.33 2.94 10.14
N LEU A 24 -19.63 2.57 11.39
CA LEU A 24 -20.09 1.20 11.68
C LEU A 24 -21.52 0.99 11.14
N PRO A 25 -21.83 -0.18 10.54
CA PRO A 25 -23.21 -0.61 10.31
C PRO A 25 -24.02 -0.50 11.61
N ARG A 26 -25.32 -0.21 11.50
CA ARG A 26 -26.23 0.12 12.61
C ARG A 26 -26.50 -1.04 13.59
N ALA A 27 -25.76 -2.13 13.53
CA ALA A 27 -25.85 -3.26 14.45
C ALA A 27 -24.68 -3.20 15.45
N ALA A 28 -25.02 -3.14 16.74
CA ALA A 28 -24.15 -3.23 17.91
C ALA A 28 -23.29 -2.00 18.26
N ARG A 29 -23.94 -0.96 18.79
CA ARG A 29 -23.29 -0.12 19.82
C ARG A 29 -22.98 -1.05 21.02
N GLY A 30 -21.70 -1.38 21.23
CA GLY A 30 -21.21 -2.02 22.46
C GLY A 30 -20.74 -3.48 22.36
N ARG A 31 -20.77 -4.14 21.19
CA ARG A 31 -20.22 -5.51 21.02
C ARG A 31 -19.17 -5.54 19.91
N VAL A 32 -18.08 -6.29 20.15
CA VAL A 32 -17.04 -6.58 19.15
C VAL A 32 -17.66 -7.45 18.06
N MET A 33 -17.57 -7.01 16.80
CA MET A 33 -18.03 -7.80 15.65
C MET A 33 -17.08 -8.96 15.37
N HIS A 34 -17.60 -10.11 14.97
CA HIS A 34 -16.81 -11.32 14.70
C HIS A 34 -16.89 -11.75 13.24
N VAL A 35 -15.72 -11.83 12.60
CA VAL A 35 -15.56 -12.29 11.21
C VAL A 35 -14.77 -13.59 11.19
N ALA A 36 -15.33 -14.63 10.57
CA ALA A 36 -14.70 -15.94 10.45
C ALA A 36 -14.37 -16.28 8.98
N PHE A 37 -13.10 -16.58 8.69
CA PHE A 37 -12.68 -17.04 7.35
C PHE A 37 -12.64 -18.56 7.26
N VAL A 38 -13.31 -19.13 6.26
CA VAL A 38 -13.49 -20.59 6.16
C VAL A 38 -12.97 -21.15 4.83
N CYS A 39 -12.10 -22.14 4.92
CA CYS A 39 -11.71 -22.97 3.77
C CYS A 39 -11.81 -24.47 4.11
N THR A 40 -11.15 -25.35 3.36
CA THR A 40 -11.28 -26.80 3.57
C THR A 40 -10.54 -27.28 4.82
N TYR A 41 -9.24 -26.98 4.94
CA TYR A 41 -8.35 -27.53 5.97
C TYR A 41 -7.77 -26.49 6.94
N ASN A 42 -8.15 -25.22 6.79
CA ASN A 42 -7.62 -24.13 7.61
C ASN A 42 -6.09 -23.98 7.67
N ARG A 43 -5.38 -24.30 6.57
CA ARG A 43 -3.91 -24.21 6.51
C ARG A 43 -3.36 -23.23 5.49
N ALA A 44 -4.15 -22.81 4.49
CA ALA A 44 -3.67 -21.94 3.40
C ALA A 44 -4.61 -20.75 3.17
N ARG A 45 -5.69 -20.92 2.40
CA ARG A 45 -6.56 -19.82 1.92
C ARG A 45 -7.18 -18.99 3.05
N SER A 46 -7.81 -19.65 4.03
CA SER A 46 -8.43 -18.95 5.16
C SER A 46 -7.41 -18.26 6.06
N VAL A 47 -6.22 -18.85 6.21
CA VAL A 47 -5.12 -18.26 6.98
C VAL A 47 -4.63 -17.00 6.29
N MET A 48 -4.35 -17.09 4.98
CA MET A 48 -3.95 -15.93 4.17
C MET A 48 -4.99 -14.80 4.27
N ALA A 49 -6.27 -15.12 4.08
CA ALA A 49 -7.34 -14.13 4.16
C ALA A 49 -7.46 -13.48 5.55
N ALA A 50 -7.41 -14.28 6.62
CA ALA A 50 -7.45 -13.76 7.99
C ALA A 50 -6.25 -12.86 8.30
N THR A 51 -5.03 -13.28 7.95
CA THR A 51 -3.81 -12.48 8.15
C THR A 51 -3.87 -11.15 7.40
N MET A 52 -4.28 -11.16 6.13
CA MET A 52 -4.42 -9.93 5.33
C MET A 52 -5.48 -9.00 5.90
N PHE A 53 -6.64 -9.55 6.28
CA PHE A 53 -7.74 -8.77 6.80
C PHE A 53 -7.41 -8.17 8.16
N GLU A 54 -6.81 -8.92 9.08
CA GLU A 54 -6.34 -8.40 10.37
C GLU A 54 -5.33 -7.26 10.19
N GLN A 55 -4.39 -7.41 9.26
CA GLN A 55 -3.43 -6.35 8.95
C GLN A 55 -4.15 -5.09 8.43
N GLY A 56 -5.09 -5.24 7.48
CA GLY A 56 -5.89 -4.13 6.98
C GLY A 56 -6.78 -3.47 8.04
N LEU A 57 -7.33 -4.24 8.99
CA LEU A 57 -8.06 -3.72 10.14
C LEU A 57 -7.17 -2.93 11.09
N ARG A 58 -5.92 -3.36 11.30
CA ARG A 58 -4.93 -2.60 12.10
C ARG A 58 -4.62 -1.26 11.45
N GLU A 59 -4.39 -1.26 10.14
CA GLU A 59 -4.13 -0.05 9.34
C GLU A 59 -5.31 0.93 9.36
N ARG A 60 -6.55 0.43 9.41
CA ARG A 60 -7.77 1.24 9.55
C ARG A 60 -8.16 1.57 11.00
N GLY A 61 -7.41 1.08 12.00
CA GLY A 61 -7.74 1.27 13.42
C GLY A 61 -8.99 0.50 13.91
N LEU A 62 -9.50 -0.45 13.12
CA LEU A 62 -10.72 -1.22 13.39
C LEU A 62 -10.46 -2.53 14.16
N HIS A 63 -9.20 -2.94 14.32
CA HIS A 63 -8.81 -4.18 15.01
C HIS A 63 -9.31 -4.30 16.47
N LYS A 64 -9.72 -3.19 17.11
CA LYS A 64 -10.27 -3.19 18.48
C LYS A 64 -11.76 -3.50 18.53
N VAL A 65 -12.47 -3.36 17.42
CA VAL A 65 -13.93 -3.51 17.32
C VAL A 65 -14.34 -4.66 16.42
N ILE A 66 -13.39 -5.24 15.68
CA ILE A 66 -13.59 -6.43 14.84
C ILE A 66 -12.59 -7.51 15.26
N ARG A 67 -13.12 -8.63 15.73
CA ARG A 67 -12.39 -9.87 15.98
C ARG A 67 -12.39 -10.72 14.72
N VAL A 68 -11.23 -11.30 14.40
CA VAL A 68 -11.05 -12.20 13.25
C VAL A 68 -10.71 -13.59 13.76
N THR A 69 -11.33 -14.60 13.17
CA THR A 69 -10.93 -16.02 13.34
C THR A 69 -10.91 -16.72 11.98
N SER A 70 -10.42 -17.95 11.94
CA SER A 70 -10.48 -18.77 10.73
C SER A 70 -10.68 -20.25 11.07
N ALA A 71 -11.37 -20.97 10.20
CA ALA A 71 -11.67 -22.39 10.36
C ALA A 71 -11.65 -23.20 9.06
N GLY A 72 -11.79 -24.51 9.19
CA GLY A 72 -11.85 -25.49 8.11
C GLY A 72 -13.17 -26.27 8.13
N THR A 73 -13.75 -26.56 6.97
CA THR A 73 -14.96 -27.41 6.87
C THR A 73 -14.65 -28.90 7.07
N SER A 74 -13.43 -29.33 6.74
CA SER A 74 -12.94 -30.71 6.88
C SER A 74 -11.99 -30.84 8.06
N ARG A 75 -11.60 -32.09 8.38
CA ARG A 75 -10.77 -32.43 9.55
C ARG A 75 -9.54 -31.54 9.66
N CYS A 76 -9.51 -30.73 10.71
CA CYS A 76 -8.38 -29.91 11.15
C CYS A 76 -7.86 -30.46 12.49
N ALA A 77 -6.58 -30.79 12.57
CA ALA A 77 -5.96 -31.39 13.75
C ALA A 77 -4.99 -30.42 14.45
N GLY A 78 -5.26 -29.11 14.38
CA GLY A 78 -4.38 -28.09 14.99
C GLY A 78 -3.06 -27.91 14.24
N GLU A 79 -2.95 -28.35 12.98
CA GLU A 79 -1.70 -28.20 12.23
C GLU A 79 -1.34 -26.72 12.02
N PRO A 80 -0.03 -26.39 11.92
CA PRO A 80 0.37 -25.04 11.56
C PRO A 80 -0.08 -24.69 10.14
N ALA A 81 -0.08 -23.38 9.84
CA ALA A 81 -0.26 -22.88 8.49
C ALA A 81 0.76 -23.53 7.52
N ASP A 82 0.31 -23.81 6.29
CA ASP A 82 1.15 -24.36 5.24
C ASP A 82 2.37 -23.45 5.03
N THR A 83 3.56 -24.04 5.01
CA THR A 83 4.82 -23.30 4.91
C THR A 83 4.89 -22.46 3.64
N ARG A 84 4.24 -22.89 2.55
CA ARG A 84 4.16 -22.14 1.29
C ARG A 84 3.22 -20.94 1.41
N ALA A 85 2.10 -21.08 2.11
CA ALA A 85 1.21 -19.94 2.39
C ALA A 85 1.90 -18.89 3.28
N ARG A 86 2.62 -19.33 4.32
CA ARG A 86 3.45 -18.46 5.16
C ARG A 86 4.52 -17.73 4.34
N ARG A 87 5.19 -18.45 3.43
CA ARG A 87 6.20 -17.88 2.55
C ARG A 87 5.63 -16.78 1.65
N VAL A 88 4.50 -17.05 0.99
CA VAL A 88 3.85 -16.06 0.11
C VAL A 88 3.39 -14.83 0.89
N LEU A 89 2.83 -14.98 2.10
CA LEU A 89 2.51 -13.84 2.97
C LEU A 89 3.74 -12.98 3.27
N LEU A 90 4.85 -13.61 3.66
CA LEU A 90 6.11 -12.92 3.98
C LEU A 90 6.72 -12.22 2.77
N ASP A 91 6.73 -12.88 1.60
CA ASP A 91 7.26 -12.32 0.35
C ASP A 91 6.48 -11.06 -0.10
N HIS A 92 5.24 -10.92 0.36
CA HIS A 92 4.36 -9.77 0.11
C HIS A 92 4.25 -8.79 1.30
N GLY A 93 5.06 -8.96 2.34
CA GLY A 93 5.15 -8.01 3.46
C GLY A 93 4.08 -8.17 4.54
N TYR A 94 3.32 -9.25 4.55
CA TYR A 94 2.40 -9.58 5.63
C TYR A 94 3.12 -10.29 6.79
N PRO A 95 2.59 -10.18 8.03
CA PRO A 95 3.13 -10.91 9.18
C PRO A 95 3.10 -12.44 8.97
N ASP A 96 4.09 -13.14 9.53
CA ASP A 96 4.11 -14.60 9.55
C ASP A 96 3.09 -15.14 10.57
N PRO A 97 2.07 -15.93 10.17
CA PRO A 97 1.08 -16.50 11.08
C PRO A 97 1.63 -17.73 11.84
N VAL A 98 2.80 -17.61 12.47
CA VAL A 98 3.51 -18.72 13.15
C VAL A 98 2.72 -19.31 14.33
N THR A 99 1.87 -18.50 14.95
CA THR A 99 0.99 -18.90 16.06
C THR A 99 -0.29 -19.57 15.58
N HIS A 100 -0.59 -19.55 14.28
CA HIS A 100 -1.79 -20.16 13.73
C HIS A 100 -1.82 -21.67 13.97
N ARG A 101 -3.01 -22.18 14.33
CA ARG A 101 -3.31 -23.60 14.45
C ARG A 101 -4.62 -23.86 13.73
N ALA A 102 -4.64 -24.89 12.89
CA ALA A 102 -5.80 -25.23 12.09
C ALA A 102 -6.99 -25.62 12.98
N THR A 103 -8.07 -24.85 12.90
CA THR A 103 -9.27 -25.07 13.72
C THR A 103 -10.42 -25.59 12.86
N GLN A 104 -11.13 -26.60 13.37
CA GLN A 104 -12.35 -27.12 12.75
C GLN A 104 -13.48 -26.10 12.90
N PHE A 105 -14.31 -25.92 11.87
CA PHE A 105 -15.51 -25.10 11.97
C PHE A 105 -16.45 -25.67 13.04
N ASP A 106 -16.78 -24.86 14.04
CA ASP A 106 -17.53 -25.21 15.26
C ASP A 106 -18.54 -24.09 15.66
N ASP A 107 -19.10 -24.19 16.86
CA ASP A 107 -20.11 -23.27 17.39
C ASP A 107 -19.61 -21.82 17.53
N GLU A 108 -18.30 -21.61 17.77
CA GLU A 108 -17.73 -20.27 17.82
C GLU A 108 -17.83 -19.62 16.43
N HIS A 109 -17.49 -20.37 15.39
CA HIS A 109 -17.56 -19.90 14.01
C HIS A 109 -19.01 -19.77 13.51
N LEU A 110 -19.91 -20.62 14.00
CA LEU A 110 -21.35 -20.54 13.75
C LEU A 110 -21.97 -19.26 14.34
N ALA A 111 -21.42 -18.77 15.45
CA ALA A 111 -21.85 -17.55 16.12
C ALA A 111 -21.28 -16.25 15.49
N ALA A 112 -20.40 -16.36 14.49
CA ALA A 112 -19.80 -15.20 13.83
C ALA A 112 -20.87 -14.31 13.15
N ASP A 113 -20.65 -13.00 13.18
CA ASP A 113 -21.53 -12.02 12.54
C ASP A 113 -21.41 -12.07 11.00
N LEU A 114 -20.22 -12.40 10.50
CA LEU A 114 -19.94 -12.65 9.09
C LEU A 114 -19.04 -13.87 8.92
N VAL A 115 -19.46 -14.80 8.05
CA VAL A 115 -18.65 -15.95 7.64
C VAL A 115 -18.23 -15.79 6.19
N VAL A 116 -16.92 -15.64 5.97
CA VAL A 116 -16.33 -15.44 4.65
C VAL A 116 -15.73 -16.74 4.13
N VAL A 117 -16.31 -17.28 3.07
CA VAL A 117 -15.93 -18.58 2.50
C VAL A 117 -15.11 -18.45 1.22
N MET A 118 -14.23 -19.42 0.96
CA MET A 118 -13.36 -19.38 -0.22
C MET A 118 -14.02 -19.88 -1.51
N THR A 119 -15.07 -20.69 -1.43
CA THR A 119 -15.71 -21.32 -2.60
C THR A 119 -17.21 -21.51 -2.37
N GLY A 120 -17.96 -21.71 -3.45
CA GLY A 120 -19.38 -22.05 -3.39
C GLY A 120 -19.64 -23.36 -2.63
N GLN A 121 -18.73 -24.34 -2.75
CA GLN A 121 -18.82 -25.59 -2.01
C GLN A 121 -18.78 -25.36 -0.49
N HIS A 122 -17.87 -24.51 0.00
CA HIS A 122 -17.83 -24.19 1.42
C HIS A 122 -19.13 -23.50 1.88
N SER A 123 -19.70 -22.60 1.07
CA SER A 123 -20.99 -21.98 1.38
C SER A 123 -22.08 -23.05 1.54
N TRP A 124 -22.16 -23.99 0.61
CA TRP A 124 -23.13 -25.08 0.64
C TRP A 124 -22.91 -26.00 1.85
N ASP A 125 -21.66 -26.37 2.16
CA ASP A 125 -21.32 -27.19 3.32
C ASP A 125 -21.77 -26.53 4.64
N LEU A 126 -21.56 -25.21 4.76
CA LEU A 126 -21.94 -24.44 5.94
C LEU A 126 -23.46 -24.27 6.07
N GLN A 127 -24.17 -24.06 4.97
CA GLN A 127 -25.64 -23.99 4.98
C GLN A 127 -26.24 -25.32 5.46
N LYS A 128 -25.68 -26.46 5.04
CA LYS A 128 -26.07 -27.78 5.55
C LYS A 128 -25.84 -27.97 7.06
N ARG A 129 -24.90 -27.23 7.63
CA ARG A 129 -24.61 -27.21 9.08
C ARG A 129 -25.45 -26.18 9.84
N GLY A 130 -26.42 -25.53 9.19
CA GLY A 130 -27.34 -24.58 9.81
C GLY A 130 -26.83 -23.14 9.89
N VAL A 131 -25.74 -22.80 9.19
CA VAL A 131 -25.30 -21.40 9.11
C VAL A 131 -26.31 -20.60 8.27
N ASP A 132 -26.81 -19.49 8.82
CA ASP A 132 -27.71 -18.58 8.11
C ASP A 132 -27.06 -18.07 6.80
N PRO A 133 -27.65 -18.35 5.63
CA PRO A 133 -27.13 -17.88 4.34
C PRO A 133 -26.93 -16.37 4.28
N ALA A 134 -27.71 -15.58 5.04
CA ALA A 134 -27.57 -14.12 5.08
C ALA A 134 -26.20 -13.67 5.63
N ARG A 135 -25.58 -14.48 6.50
CA ARG A 135 -24.26 -14.24 7.11
C ARG A 135 -23.10 -14.84 6.34
N VAL A 136 -23.36 -15.66 5.31
CA VAL A 136 -22.31 -16.30 4.50
C VAL A 136 -22.03 -15.47 3.24
N ARG A 137 -20.76 -15.17 2.97
CA ARG A 137 -20.34 -14.48 1.75
C ARG A 137 -19.11 -15.14 1.15
N LEU A 138 -19.08 -15.30 -0.18
CA LEU A 138 -17.86 -15.69 -0.88
C LEU A 138 -16.85 -14.55 -0.82
N LEU A 139 -15.58 -14.85 -0.56
CA LEU A 139 -14.56 -13.82 -0.45
C LEU A 139 -14.48 -12.96 -1.73
N ARG A 140 -14.45 -13.58 -2.91
CA ARG A 140 -14.35 -12.82 -4.17
C ARG A 140 -15.64 -12.10 -4.56
N SER A 141 -16.73 -12.23 -3.80
CA SER A 141 -17.88 -11.33 -3.97
C SER A 141 -17.55 -9.88 -3.57
N PHE A 142 -16.47 -9.70 -2.80
CA PHE A 142 -15.92 -8.39 -2.45
C PHE A 142 -14.87 -7.88 -3.45
N ASP A 143 -14.48 -8.68 -4.44
CA ASP A 143 -13.58 -8.24 -5.51
C ASP A 143 -14.38 -7.44 -6.55
N PRO A 144 -14.14 -6.13 -6.72
CA PRO A 144 -14.89 -5.28 -7.64
C PRO A 144 -14.69 -5.65 -9.12
N ARG A 145 -13.71 -6.51 -9.42
CA ARG A 145 -13.42 -7.01 -10.78
C ARG A 145 -13.95 -8.41 -11.02
N SER A 146 -14.59 -9.06 -10.04
CA SER A 146 -15.08 -10.42 -10.20
C SER A 146 -16.29 -10.46 -11.15
N THR A 147 -16.14 -11.19 -12.26
CA THR A 147 -17.22 -11.48 -13.21
C THR A 147 -17.46 -12.99 -13.25
N GLY A 148 -18.53 -13.47 -12.60
CA GLY A 148 -19.04 -14.85 -12.71
C GLY A 148 -18.30 -15.91 -11.89
N HIS A 149 -16.96 -15.97 -11.92
CA HIS A 149 -16.18 -16.94 -11.14
C HIS A 149 -15.69 -16.33 -9.82
N VAL A 150 -16.33 -16.71 -8.72
CA VAL A 150 -16.12 -16.14 -7.37
C VAL A 150 -15.36 -17.07 -6.41
N ASP A 151 -14.86 -18.21 -6.90
CA ASP A 151 -14.09 -19.15 -6.11
C ASP A 151 -12.60 -18.76 -6.04
N VAL A 152 -11.99 -18.97 -4.87
CA VAL A 152 -10.54 -18.98 -4.66
C VAL A 152 -10.05 -20.41 -4.79
N GLY A 153 -9.31 -20.67 -5.88
CA GLY A 153 -8.77 -21.99 -6.21
C GLY A 153 -7.94 -22.57 -5.06
N ASN A 154 -8.10 -23.88 -4.81
CA ASN A 154 -7.34 -24.57 -3.77
C ASN A 154 -5.88 -24.73 -4.17
N PRO A 155 -4.91 -24.21 -3.40
CA PRO A 155 -3.52 -24.34 -3.78
C PRO A 155 -2.95 -25.72 -3.47
N CYS A 156 -2.32 -26.35 -4.47
CA CYS A 156 -1.70 -27.66 -4.35
C CYS A 156 -0.19 -27.60 -4.62
N PHE A 157 0.21 -26.85 -5.67
CA PHE A 157 1.59 -26.63 -6.09
C PHE A 157 2.01 -25.17 -5.84
N GLY A 158 3.31 -24.89 -5.89
CA GLY A 158 3.89 -23.58 -5.54
C GLY A 158 3.16 -22.40 -6.19
N ALA A 159 3.02 -22.41 -7.53
CA ALA A 159 2.35 -21.32 -8.26
C ALA A 159 0.86 -21.15 -7.94
N ASP A 160 0.20 -22.16 -7.36
CA ASP A 160 -1.19 -22.01 -6.92
C ASP A 160 -1.30 -21.13 -5.67
N PHE A 161 -0.27 -21.08 -4.83
CA PHE A 161 -0.27 -20.23 -3.63
C PHE A 161 -0.23 -18.76 -4.00
N ASP A 162 0.59 -18.37 -4.98
CA ASP A 162 0.61 -17.00 -5.52
C ASP A 162 -0.73 -16.62 -6.17
N ARG A 163 -1.36 -17.54 -6.91
CA ARG A 163 -2.69 -17.32 -7.51
C ARG A 163 -3.77 -17.15 -6.45
N ALA A 164 -3.76 -17.99 -5.42
CA ALA A 164 -4.68 -17.90 -4.30
C ALA A 164 -4.47 -16.57 -3.55
N PHE A 165 -3.23 -16.21 -3.25
CA PHE A 165 -2.87 -14.92 -2.65
C PHE A 165 -3.42 -13.75 -3.47
N GLY A 166 -3.15 -13.69 -4.77
CA GLY A 166 -3.61 -12.60 -5.62
C GLY A 166 -5.14 -12.48 -5.68
N SER A 167 -5.84 -13.62 -5.65
CA SER A 167 -7.31 -13.66 -5.60
C SER A 167 -7.86 -13.16 -4.26
N ILE A 168 -7.19 -13.47 -3.16
CA ILE A 168 -7.55 -13.02 -1.81
C ILE A 168 -7.28 -11.52 -1.71
N GLU A 169 -6.08 -11.06 -2.09
CA GLU A 169 -5.65 -9.65 -2.06
C GLU A 169 -6.60 -8.76 -2.86
N ALA A 170 -7.02 -9.18 -4.06
CA ALA A 170 -7.95 -8.44 -4.90
C ALA A 170 -9.32 -8.18 -4.22
N ALA A 171 -9.76 -9.07 -3.33
CA ALA A 171 -11.01 -8.94 -2.59
C ALA A 171 -10.89 -8.15 -1.28
N MET A 172 -9.68 -7.97 -0.73
CA MET A 172 -9.47 -7.39 0.61
C MET A 172 -10.01 -5.96 0.71
N SER A 173 -9.80 -5.15 -0.32
CA SER A 173 -10.23 -3.75 -0.32
C SER A 173 -11.75 -3.62 -0.18
N GLY A 174 -12.52 -4.38 -0.98
CA GLY A 174 -13.97 -4.38 -0.89
C GLY A 174 -14.50 -4.98 0.41
N LEU A 175 -13.82 -6.00 0.96
CA LEU A 175 -14.20 -6.58 2.25
C LEU A 175 -13.98 -5.59 3.39
N LEU A 176 -12.84 -4.89 3.43
CA LEU A 176 -12.58 -3.87 4.43
C LEU A 176 -13.54 -2.68 4.30
N ASP A 177 -13.90 -2.28 3.08
CA ASP A 177 -14.87 -1.21 2.83
C ASP A 177 -16.28 -1.55 3.33
N TRP A 178 -16.66 -2.83 3.33
CA TRP A 178 -17.93 -3.31 3.89
C TRP A 178 -18.09 -2.99 5.39
N PHE A 179 -16.98 -3.02 6.16
CA PHE A 179 -16.96 -2.70 7.59
C PHE A 179 -16.82 -1.22 7.91
N GLY A 180 -16.63 -0.40 6.89
CA GLY A 180 -16.34 1.01 7.02
C GLY A 180 -15.33 1.41 5.96
N ARG A 181 -15.78 2.28 5.07
CA ARG A 181 -14.85 3.07 4.27
C ARG A 181 -14.05 3.94 5.24
N PRO A 182 -12.72 4.07 5.11
CA PRO A 182 -12.01 5.11 5.85
C PRO A 182 -12.76 6.44 5.59
N PRO A 183 -12.93 7.30 6.62
CA PRO A 183 -13.58 8.58 6.41
C PRO A 183 -12.92 9.24 5.21
N ARG A 184 -13.72 9.57 4.20
CA ARG A 184 -13.23 10.27 3.03
C ARG A 184 -12.56 11.52 3.58
N ALA A 185 -11.26 11.69 3.34
CA ALA A 185 -10.62 12.96 3.63
C ALA A 185 -11.52 14.04 3.01
N PRO A 186 -11.96 15.06 3.78
CA PRO A 186 -12.88 16.07 3.28
C PRO A 186 -12.40 16.57 1.92
N GLN A 187 -13.31 16.84 0.99
CA GLN A 187 -12.98 17.42 -0.33
C GLN A 187 -12.31 18.81 -0.26
N SER A 188 -12.03 19.32 0.95
CA SER A 188 -11.27 20.52 1.25
C SER A 188 -10.09 20.31 2.22
N ALA A 189 -9.79 19.08 2.66
CA ALA A 189 -8.72 18.83 3.62
C ALA A 189 -7.37 18.77 2.90
N VAL A 190 -6.57 19.83 3.09
CA VAL A 190 -5.14 19.76 2.88
C VAL A 190 -4.60 18.52 3.61
N THR A 191 -4.12 17.55 2.85
CA THR A 191 -3.49 16.33 3.37
C THR A 191 -1.97 16.49 3.30
N TYR A 192 -1.22 15.85 4.19
CA TYR A 192 0.24 15.85 4.10
C TYR A 192 0.74 14.53 3.50
N GLY A 193 1.79 14.62 2.69
CA GLY A 193 2.45 13.45 2.11
C GLY A 193 3.93 13.70 1.87
N TRP A 194 4.62 12.65 1.43
CA TRP A 194 6.07 12.63 1.25
C TRP A 194 6.44 12.28 -0.18
N ARG A 195 7.17 13.16 -0.85
CA ARG A 195 7.56 12.97 -2.25
C ARG A 195 9.06 12.87 -2.40
N PHE A 196 9.49 12.04 -3.33
CA PHE A 196 10.87 11.91 -3.78
C PHE A 196 11.06 12.69 -5.09
N TRP A 197 12.14 13.47 -5.17
CA TRP A 197 12.60 14.22 -6.33
C TRP A 197 14.07 13.97 -6.61
N ILE A 198 14.48 14.32 -7.83
CA ILE A 198 15.88 14.37 -8.24
C ILE A 198 16.24 15.77 -8.74
N ALA A 199 17.50 16.16 -8.56
CA ALA A 199 18.09 17.38 -9.09
C ALA A 199 19.42 17.05 -9.77
N ARG A 200 19.75 17.76 -10.85
CA ARG A 200 21.05 17.62 -11.52
C ARG A 200 22.14 18.37 -10.73
N PRO A 201 23.40 17.93 -10.77
CA PRO A 201 24.52 18.72 -10.24
C PRO A 201 24.49 20.15 -10.77
N GLY A 202 24.57 21.14 -9.87
CA GLY A 202 24.59 22.56 -10.24
C GLY A 202 23.22 23.16 -10.60
N GLU A 203 22.17 22.36 -10.80
CA GLU A 203 20.79 22.82 -10.94
C GLU A 203 20.06 22.77 -9.59
N ASP A 204 19.10 23.66 -9.38
CA ASP A 204 18.28 23.73 -8.16
C ASP A 204 16.78 23.49 -8.44
N VAL A 205 16.48 22.95 -9.62
CA VAL A 205 15.12 22.65 -10.06
C VAL A 205 14.80 21.18 -9.76
N LEU A 206 13.75 20.95 -8.97
CA LEU A 206 13.33 19.61 -8.57
C LEU A 206 12.56 18.93 -9.72
N ARG A 207 12.92 17.69 -10.00
CA ARG A 207 12.37 16.91 -11.12
C ARG A 207 11.74 15.63 -10.62
N SER A 208 10.81 15.10 -11.42
CA SER A 208 10.25 13.77 -11.18
C SER A 208 11.33 12.71 -11.38
N PRO A 209 11.46 11.72 -10.48
CA PRO A 209 12.37 10.61 -10.66
C PRO A 209 11.90 9.62 -11.76
N TYR A 210 10.62 9.63 -12.08
CA TYR A 210 10.05 8.70 -13.06
C TYR A 210 9.90 9.38 -14.42
N TYR A 211 10.57 8.81 -15.43
CA TYR A 211 10.48 9.20 -16.84
C TYR A 211 9.40 8.35 -17.51
N GLY A 212 8.18 8.87 -17.60
CA GLY A 212 7.13 8.32 -18.44
C GLY A 212 6.87 9.28 -19.59
N LEU A 213 7.10 8.85 -20.84
CA LEU A 213 6.81 9.58 -22.08
C LEU A 213 7.13 11.09 -21.98
N GLY A 214 8.41 11.41 -21.75
CA GLY A 214 9.03 12.70 -22.04
C GLY A 214 8.73 13.91 -21.12
N GLU A 215 7.69 13.94 -20.28
CA GLU A 215 7.09 15.26 -20.01
C GLU A 215 6.43 15.49 -18.62
N VAL A 216 7.03 15.01 -17.52
CA VAL A 216 6.64 15.52 -16.18
C VAL A 216 7.33 16.87 -15.95
N PRO A 217 6.60 18.00 -15.86
CA PRO A 217 7.24 19.31 -15.73
C PRO A 217 8.11 19.36 -14.47
N PRO A 218 9.31 19.99 -14.55
CA PRO A 218 10.06 20.33 -13.35
C PRO A 218 9.18 21.16 -12.40
N TRP A 219 9.53 21.20 -11.12
CA TRP A 219 8.89 22.09 -10.16
C TRP A 219 9.60 23.44 -10.22
N PRO A 220 9.06 24.45 -10.92
CA PRO A 220 9.72 25.76 -11.00
C PRO A 220 9.69 26.50 -9.67
N THR A 221 8.73 26.17 -8.79
CA THR A 221 8.52 26.82 -7.50
C THR A 221 8.13 25.77 -6.45
N ARG A 222 7.96 26.21 -5.19
CA ARG A 222 7.50 25.32 -4.10
C ARG A 222 6.06 24.85 -4.29
N ARG A 223 5.31 25.40 -5.25
CA ARG A 223 3.94 24.98 -5.58
C ARG A 223 3.91 24.33 -6.96
N MET A 224 3.15 23.26 -7.06
CA MET A 224 2.87 22.55 -8.31
C MET A 224 1.37 22.31 -8.41
N ARG A 225 0.79 22.61 -9.58
CA ARG A 225 -0.57 22.21 -9.92
C ARG A 225 -0.50 21.02 -10.87
N ALA A 226 -1.34 20.02 -10.63
CA ALA A 226 -1.45 18.89 -11.53
C ALA A 226 -1.97 19.35 -12.90
N THR A 227 -1.34 18.86 -13.97
CA THR A 227 -1.75 19.10 -15.35
C THR A 227 -1.79 17.77 -16.09
N CYS A 228 -2.79 17.58 -16.96
CA CYS A 228 -2.82 16.44 -17.87
C CYS A 228 -2.44 16.88 -19.27
N ARG A 229 -1.36 16.33 -19.84
CA ARG A 229 -0.97 16.61 -21.23
C ARG A 229 -1.78 15.82 -22.26
N ARG A 230 -2.28 14.63 -21.89
CA ARG A 230 -3.11 13.80 -22.79
C ARG A 230 -4.55 14.33 -22.93
N HIS A 231 -5.06 14.99 -21.90
CA HIS A 231 -6.42 15.53 -21.86
C HIS A 231 -6.40 16.90 -21.17
N PRO A 232 -6.10 17.99 -21.89
CA PRO A 232 -6.01 19.33 -21.30
C PRO A 232 -7.30 19.81 -20.63
N ASP A 233 -8.45 19.27 -21.05
CA ASP A 233 -9.78 19.76 -20.70
C ASP A 233 -10.26 19.33 -19.31
N HIS A 234 -9.56 18.41 -18.64
CA HIS A 234 -9.97 17.92 -17.32
C HIS A 234 -9.06 18.38 -16.19
N VAL A 235 -9.69 18.73 -15.05
CA VAL A 235 -8.96 19.14 -13.85
C VAL A 235 -8.36 17.91 -13.19
N ALA A 236 -7.04 17.76 -13.31
CA ALA A 236 -6.32 16.66 -12.69
C ALA A 236 -6.42 16.72 -11.14
N PRO A 237 -6.54 15.57 -10.44
CA PRO A 237 -6.41 14.22 -10.99
C PRO A 237 -7.77 13.59 -11.32
N VAL A 238 -7.87 12.88 -12.46
CA VAL A 238 -9.12 12.20 -12.90
C VAL A 238 -8.99 10.69 -12.82
N ARG A 239 -10.07 9.99 -12.44
CA ARG A 239 -10.10 8.53 -12.33
C ARG A 239 -9.82 7.88 -13.69
N GLY A 240 -8.94 6.88 -13.72
CA GLY A 240 -8.52 6.23 -14.96
C GLY A 240 -7.48 7.02 -15.77
N CYS A 241 -7.08 8.21 -15.30
CA CYS A 241 -5.99 8.99 -15.87
C CYS A 241 -4.84 9.09 -14.86
N HIS A 242 -3.61 9.16 -15.37
CA HIS A 242 -2.39 9.30 -14.58
C HIS A 242 -2.03 10.77 -14.29
N CYS A 243 -2.94 11.70 -14.54
CA CYS A 243 -2.75 13.10 -14.21
C CYS A 243 -2.86 13.27 -12.69
N GLY A 244 -1.98 14.07 -12.11
CA GLY A 244 -1.95 14.32 -10.66
C GLY A 244 -0.57 14.64 -10.12
N VAL A 245 -0.53 15.22 -8.93
CA VAL A 245 0.69 15.25 -8.11
C VAL A 245 0.67 14.07 -7.16
N TYR A 246 1.66 13.18 -7.26
CA TYR A 246 1.75 11.97 -6.45
C TYR A 246 2.70 12.13 -5.27
N ALA A 247 2.31 11.59 -4.12
CA ALA A 247 3.10 11.55 -2.89
C ALA A 247 2.81 10.25 -2.11
N ASN A 248 3.77 9.85 -1.28
CA ASN A 248 3.65 8.70 -0.39
C ASN A 248 3.05 9.10 0.96
N HIS A 249 2.46 8.15 1.65
CA HIS A 249 1.92 8.35 3.00
C HIS A 249 3.00 8.59 4.07
N THR A 250 4.21 8.07 3.87
CA THR A 250 5.28 8.15 4.88
C THR A 250 6.62 8.52 4.27
N ALA A 251 7.46 9.21 5.06
CA ALA A 251 8.84 9.51 4.69
C ALA A 251 9.63 8.23 4.36
N ARG A 252 9.41 7.16 5.14
CA ARG A 252 10.08 5.86 4.97
C ARG A 252 9.94 5.32 3.56
N VAL A 253 8.74 5.39 2.98
CA VAL A 253 8.48 4.90 1.61
C VAL A 253 9.18 5.80 0.58
N ALA A 254 9.09 7.12 0.72
CA ALA A 254 9.77 8.06 -0.18
C ALA A 254 11.31 7.90 -0.12
N CYS A 255 11.88 7.67 1.06
CA CYS A 255 13.30 7.39 1.23
C CYS A 255 13.70 6.05 0.59
N ALA A 256 12.91 5.00 0.79
CA ALA A 256 13.16 3.70 0.16
C ALA A 256 13.16 3.81 -1.38
N GLN A 257 12.25 4.61 -1.95
CA GLN A 257 12.25 4.92 -3.39
C GLN A 257 13.54 5.66 -3.82
N ALA A 258 13.98 6.66 -3.05
CA ALA A 258 15.21 7.38 -3.30
C ALA A 258 16.45 6.48 -3.25
N ASP A 259 16.51 5.54 -2.31
CA ASP A 259 17.63 4.60 -2.17
C ASP A 259 17.67 3.58 -3.31
N LEU A 260 16.51 3.14 -3.79
CA LEU A 260 16.40 2.21 -4.93
C LEU A 260 16.63 2.88 -6.28
N PHE A 261 16.46 4.20 -6.38
CA PHE A 261 16.51 4.94 -7.65
C PHE A 261 17.73 4.62 -8.53
N PRO A 262 18.99 4.61 -8.03
CA PRO A 262 20.14 4.27 -8.87
C PRO A 262 20.05 2.89 -9.52
N ARG A 263 19.55 1.88 -8.79
CA ARG A 263 19.37 0.51 -9.29
C ARG A 263 18.27 0.42 -10.34
N ILE A 264 17.20 1.19 -10.14
CA ILE A 264 16.06 1.25 -11.05
C ILE A 264 16.51 1.85 -12.39
N VAL A 265 17.21 2.98 -12.36
CA VAL A 265 17.58 3.65 -13.61
C VAL A 265 18.72 2.95 -14.33
N GLN A 266 19.62 2.24 -13.65
CA GLN A 266 20.61 1.39 -14.32
C GLN A 266 19.95 0.36 -15.26
N LYS A 267 18.76 -0.15 -14.91
CA LYS A 267 17.97 -1.03 -15.78
C LYS A 267 17.31 -0.30 -16.95
N TRP A 268 17.11 1.01 -16.84
CA TRP A 268 16.56 1.87 -17.90
C TRP A 268 17.63 2.44 -18.83
N GLY A 269 18.92 2.15 -18.58
CA GLY A 269 20.07 2.67 -19.33
C GLY A 269 19.93 2.73 -20.86
N PRO A 270 19.27 1.77 -21.55
CA PRO A 270 19.04 1.85 -23.01
C PRO A 270 18.08 2.95 -23.48
N PHE A 271 17.25 3.51 -22.58
CA PHE A 271 16.20 4.50 -22.88
C PHE A 271 16.45 5.86 -22.23
N ALA A 272 17.61 6.02 -21.56
CA ALA A 272 17.97 7.26 -20.88
C ALA A 272 18.66 8.25 -21.84
N GLU A 273 18.56 9.55 -21.54
CA GLU A 273 19.23 10.60 -22.30
C GLU A 273 20.75 10.37 -22.39
N PRO A 274 21.42 10.72 -23.51
CA PRO A 274 22.87 10.68 -23.60
C PRO A 274 23.55 11.45 -22.45
N GLY A 275 24.52 10.82 -21.77
CA GLY A 275 25.20 11.40 -20.60
C GLY A 275 24.46 11.22 -19.28
N PHE A 276 23.31 10.55 -19.26
CA PHE A 276 22.57 10.25 -18.04
C PHE A 276 23.35 9.25 -17.14
N ARG A 277 23.71 9.69 -15.94
CA ARG A 277 24.27 8.83 -14.87
C ARG A 277 23.47 9.04 -13.59
N ALA A 278 22.66 8.05 -13.20
CA ALA A 278 21.85 8.15 -11.98
C ALA A 278 22.67 8.43 -10.71
N ALA A 279 23.92 7.97 -10.71
CA ALA A 279 24.87 8.24 -9.63
C ALA A 279 25.22 9.72 -9.48
N ASP A 280 25.02 10.56 -10.50
CA ASP A 280 25.37 11.99 -10.46
C ASP A 280 24.22 12.87 -9.98
N TRP A 281 22.98 12.39 -10.03
CA TRP A 281 21.82 13.19 -9.64
C TRP A 281 21.64 13.20 -8.14
N ILE A 282 21.40 14.37 -7.55
CA ILE A 282 21.12 14.49 -6.13
C ILE A 282 19.66 14.14 -5.88
N ARG A 283 19.41 13.36 -4.82
CA ARG A 283 18.08 12.86 -4.45
C ARG A 283 17.56 13.63 -3.26
N LEU A 284 16.30 14.04 -3.32
CA LEU A 284 15.65 14.81 -2.27
C LEU A 284 14.32 14.17 -1.91
N VAL A 285 14.03 14.07 -0.63
CA VAL A 285 12.72 13.69 -0.11
C VAL A 285 12.14 14.87 0.64
N GLY A 286 10.85 15.13 0.54
CA GLY A 286 10.26 16.26 1.23
C GLY A 286 8.80 16.09 1.56
N ARG A 287 8.37 16.81 2.60
CA ARG A 287 6.98 16.84 3.01
C ARG A 287 6.24 17.88 2.19
N CYS A 288 5.08 17.50 1.68
CA CYS A 288 4.18 18.34 0.93
C CYS A 288 2.85 18.49 1.66
N SER A 289 2.23 19.66 1.56
CA SER A 289 0.79 19.80 1.68
C SER A 289 0.15 19.54 0.32
N LEU A 290 -0.96 18.80 0.30
CA LEU A 290 -1.62 18.27 -0.88
C LEU A 290 -3.08 18.72 -0.87
N GLU A 291 -3.51 19.43 -1.91
CA GLU A 291 -4.89 19.91 -2.06
C GLU A 291 -5.68 18.99 -3.00
N GLY A 292 -6.94 18.71 -2.66
CA GLY A 292 -7.76 17.75 -3.41
C GLY A 292 -7.12 16.35 -3.43
N ALA A 293 -6.53 15.96 -2.31
CA ALA A 293 -5.82 14.70 -2.16
C ALA A 293 -6.78 13.52 -2.10
N GLU A 294 -6.53 12.51 -2.93
CA GLU A 294 -7.25 11.24 -2.97
C GLU A 294 -6.23 10.09 -2.90
N VAL A 295 -6.49 9.11 -2.05
CA VAL A 295 -5.69 7.87 -2.05
C VAL A 295 -6.05 7.05 -3.28
N ARG A 296 -5.06 6.74 -4.12
CA ARG A 296 -5.24 5.95 -5.33
C ARG A 296 -4.52 4.62 -5.22
N GLN A 297 -5.28 3.55 -5.43
CA GLN A 297 -4.73 2.23 -5.76
C GLN A 297 -4.61 2.13 -7.27
N LEU A 298 -3.39 2.29 -7.81
CA LEU A 298 -3.16 2.12 -9.25
C LEU A 298 -3.31 0.62 -9.61
N PRO A 299 -4.17 0.25 -10.59
CA PRO A 299 -4.28 -1.13 -11.07
C PRO A 299 -2.96 -1.64 -11.66
N ASN A 300 -2.60 -2.90 -11.39
CA ASN A 300 -1.32 -3.52 -11.76
C ASN A 300 -0.87 -3.33 -13.22
N GLU A 301 -1.82 -3.28 -14.17
CA GLU A 301 -1.56 -3.17 -15.61
C GLU A 301 -1.26 -1.74 -16.06
N GLN A 302 -1.71 -0.73 -15.33
CA GLN A 302 -1.37 0.68 -15.58
C GLN A 302 -0.09 1.12 -14.83
N ARG A 303 0.55 0.21 -14.09
CA ARG A 303 1.79 0.46 -13.32
C ARG A 303 3.06 0.44 -14.19
N THR A 304 3.01 -0.06 -15.43
CA THR A 304 4.14 -0.07 -16.37
C THR A 304 4.48 1.31 -16.92
N ASP A 305 3.47 2.14 -17.16
CA ASP A 305 3.63 3.34 -17.99
C ASP A 305 4.23 4.53 -17.23
N PHE A 306 4.10 4.52 -15.90
CA PHE A 306 4.60 5.57 -15.02
C PHE A 306 5.85 5.18 -14.25
N VAL A 307 6.12 3.89 -14.10
CA VAL A 307 7.11 3.41 -13.13
C VAL A 307 7.87 2.26 -13.75
N GLY A 308 8.99 2.59 -14.39
CA GLY A 308 9.82 1.59 -15.03
C GLY A 308 10.28 0.50 -14.03
N THR A 309 10.15 -0.75 -14.46
CA THR A 309 10.55 -2.00 -13.79
C THR A 309 9.73 -2.46 -12.58
N ARG A 310 9.58 -3.79 -12.51
CA ARG A 310 8.96 -4.59 -11.43
C ARG A 310 9.48 -4.28 -10.02
N LEU A 311 10.63 -3.62 -9.88
CA LEU A 311 11.32 -3.34 -8.61
C LEU A 311 10.63 -2.24 -7.79
N VAL A 312 10.05 -1.22 -8.43
CA VAL A 312 9.33 -0.15 -7.73
C VAL A 312 7.95 -0.62 -7.25
N ARG A 313 7.40 -1.64 -7.92
CA ARG A 313 6.09 -2.24 -7.63
C ARG A 313 6.01 -2.91 -6.24
N GLN A 314 7.15 -3.26 -5.63
CA GLN A 314 7.19 -3.88 -4.30
C GLN A 314 7.12 -2.87 -3.14
N VAL A 315 7.27 -1.56 -3.40
CA VAL A 315 7.43 -0.54 -2.35
C VAL A 315 6.23 0.43 -2.27
N THR A 316 5.25 0.31 -3.17
CA THR A 316 4.15 1.29 -3.33
C THR A 316 2.77 0.61 -3.33
N PRO A 317 2.19 0.32 -2.16
CA PRO A 317 0.84 -0.23 -2.09
C PRO A 317 -0.24 0.85 -2.33
N ASP A 318 -0.07 2.06 -1.77
CA ASP A 318 -1.01 3.18 -1.89
C ASP A 318 -0.26 4.52 -2.09
N GLU A 319 -0.63 5.32 -3.09
CA GLU A 319 -0.11 6.68 -3.29
C GLU A 319 -1.23 7.72 -3.15
N ILE A 320 -0.90 8.86 -2.54
CA ILE A 320 -1.77 10.03 -2.48
C ILE A 320 -1.63 10.79 -3.79
N CYS A 321 -2.73 10.99 -4.49
CA CYS A 321 -2.81 11.76 -5.72
C CYS A 321 -3.58 13.06 -5.47
N ALA A 322 -3.00 14.21 -5.84
CA ALA A 322 -3.55 15.53 -5.50
C ALA A 322 -3.69 16.44 -6.72
N THR A 323 -4.59 17.42 -6.61
CA THR A 323 -4.81 18.48 -7.62
C THR A 323 -3.71 19.52 -7.59
N SER A 324 -3.14 19.77 -6.42
CA SER A 324 -2.01 20.66 -6.21
C SER A 324 -1.19 20.19 -5.03
N ALA A 325 0.07 20.62 -4.99
CA ALA A 325 0.97 20.37 -3.89
C ALA A 325 1.84 21.58 -3.60
N LYS A 326 2.20 21.76 -2.33
CA LYS A 326 3.17 22.74 -1.87
C LYS A 326 4.23 22.06 -1.02
N ILE A 327 5.50 22.25 -1.35
CA ILE A 327 6.65 21.79 -0.57
C ILE A 327 6.69 22.57 0.75
N LEU A 328 6.88 21.85 1.85
CA LEU A 328 6.98 22.41 3.20
C LEU A 328 8.39 22.32 3.74
N GLU A 329 9.10 21.24 3.44
CA GLU A 329 10.49 21.00 3.83
C GLU A 329 11.11 19.93 2.93
N LEU A 330 12.44 19.95 2.84
CA LEU A 330 13.23 19.04 2.01
C LEU A 330 14.38 18.43 2.81
N TYR A 331 14.71 17.20 2.46
CA TYR A 331 15.81 16.41 2.99
C TYR A 331 16.65 15.93 1.83
N ILE A 332 17.94 16.21 1.83
CA ILE A 332 18.87 15.66 0.85
C ILE A 332 19.22 14.24 1.29
N VAL A 333 18.84 13.26 0.47
CA VAL A 333 18.99 11.84 0.76
C VAL A 333 20.13 11.29 -0.10
N TRP A 334 21.33 11.20 0.49
CA TRP A 334 22.50 10.57 -0.13
C TRP A 334 23.09 9.48 0.78
N PRO A 335 23.76 8.46 0.22
CA PRO A 335 24.55 7.51 0.98
C PRO A 335 25.75 8.16 1.71
N ASP A 336 26.19 9.34 1.27
CA ASP A 336 27.31 10.09 1.86
C ASP A 336 27.07 11.62 1.77
N SER A 337 26.78 12.27 2.89
CA SER A 337 26.49 13.71 2.92
C SER A 337 27.69 14.60 2.58
N ALA A 338 28.89 14.03 2.42
CA ALA A 338 30.13 14.74 2.13
C ALA A 338 30.43 14.97 0.64
N ARG A 339 29.55 14.59 -0.30
CA ARG A 339 29.83 14.79 -1.73
C ARG A 339 29.96 16.28 -2.07
N PRO A 340 30.97 16.70 -2.85
CA PRO A 340 31.06 18.07 -3.36
C PRO A 340 29.77 18.47 -4.09
N GLY A 341 29.14 19.57 -3.66
CA GLY A 341 27.92 20.12 -4.27
C GLY A 341 26.61 19.84 -3.54
N ALA A 342 26.56 18.95 -2.53
CA ALA A 342 25.32 18.71 -1.78
C ALA A 342 24.90 19.93 -0.93
N ARG A 343 25.87 20.59 -0.29
CA ARG A 343 25.64 21.84 0.48
C ARG A 343 25.26 23.01 -0.42
N ASP A 344 25.96 23.19 -1.53
CA ASP A 344 25.64 24.20 -2.56
C ASP A 344 24.22 23.99 -3.11
N LEU A 345 23.83 22.76 -3.40
CA LEU A 345 22.44 22.46 -3.77
C LEU A 345 21.47 22.81 -2.64
N ALA A 346 21.79 22.46 -1.39
CA ALA A 346 20.93 22.74 -0.25
C ALA A 346 20.63 24.23 -0.12
N GLU A 347 21.66 25.07 -0.29
CA GLU A 347 21.54 26.53 -0.30
C GLU A 347 20.69 27.03 -1.47
N LYS A 348 20.98 26.60 -2.70
CA LYS A 348 20.22 27.02 -3.89
C LYS A 348 18.75 26.59 -3.82
N VAL A 349 18.48 25.37 -3.35
CA VAL A 349 17.12 24.86 -3.13
C VAL A 349 16.42 25.65 -2.02
N ARG A 350 17.12 25.98 -0.93
CA ARG A 350 16.56 26.82 0.14
C ARG A 350 16.16 28.19 -0.39
N ASP A 351 17.02 28.82 -1.19
CA ASP A 351 16.75 30.10 -1.83
C ASP A 351 15.60 30.04 -2.84
N ARG A 352 15.57 29.01 -3.69
CA ARG A 352 14.55 28.87 -4.73
C ARG A 352 13.16 28.58 -4.16
N TYR A 353 13.08 27.63 -3.23
CA TYR A 353 11.80 27.15 -2.72
C TYR A 353 11.36 27.86 -1.45
N GLN A 354 12.25 28.57 -0.75
CA GLN A 354 11.94 29.28 0.50
C GLN A 354 11.29 28.34 1.52
N VAL A 355 11.94 27.20 1.74
CA VAL A 355 11.56 26.14 2.69
C VAL A 355 12.80 25.62 3.44
N PRO A 356 12.64 25.04 4.65
CA PRO A 356 13.73 24.32 5.31
C PRO A 356 14.31 23.21 4.42
N VAL A 357 15.63 23.13 4.38
CA VAL A 357 16.38 22.08 3.67
C VAL A 357 17.40 21.50 4.65
N HIS A 358 17.28 20.19 4.88
CA HIS A 358 18.09 19.42 5.83
C HIS A 358 19.04 18.49 5.08
N CYS A 359 20.31 18.46 5.49
CA CYS A 359 21.29 17.48 5.02
C CYS A 359 21.43 16.36 6.05
N ARG A 360 21.67 15.12 5.59
CA ARG A 360 21.93 14.00 6.51
C ARG A 360 23.23 14.24 7.28
N GLY A 361 23.17 14.28 8.61
CA GLY A 361 24.36 14.48 9.47
C GLY A 361 24.56 15.89 10.02
N ASP A 362 23.60 16.80 9.79
CA ASP A 362 23.46 18.06 10.54
C ASP A 362 22.63 17.88 11.82
#